data_AF-A0A1Q8S0Z2-F1
#
_entry.id   AF-A0A1Q8S0Z2-F1
#
_cell.length_a   1.000
_cell.length_b   1.000
_cell.length_c   1.000
_cell.angle_alpha   90.00
_cell.angle_beta   90.00
_cell.angle_gamma   90.00
#
_symmetry.space_group_name_H-M   'P 1'
#
loop_
_entity.id
_entity.type
_entity.pdbx_description
1 polymer ?
#
loop_
_entity_poly.entity_id
_entity_poly.type
_entity_poly.pdbx_seq_one_letter_code
_entity_poly.pdbx_strand_id
1 'polypeptide(L)'
;MVQEHLNDHQLTSFGPNNFVLVRVAVSAYGIHLFGKVHLPALPDSGVAYFHFRAFVPGDEPPKLHSIHTEEKAHPDGDKTYRAIFTEDDALEWFDT
;
A
#
# COMPACT_ATOMS: atom_id res chain seq x y z
N MET A 1 6.52 7.39 -14.03
CA MET A 1 6.47 8.86 -13.95
C MET A 1 6.36 9.23 -12.49
N VAL A 2 7.30 10.03 -11.97
CA VAL A 2 7.23 10.59 -10.62
C VAL A 2 6.47 11.91 -10.73
N GLN A 3 5.34 12.06 -10.03
CA GLN A 3 4.57 13.31 -10.04
C GLN A 3 5.27 14.32 -9.11
N GLU A 4 6.18 15.13 -9.67
CA GLU A 4 7.05 16.08 -8.92
C GLU A 4 6.32 17.30 -8.31
N HIS A 5 4.98 17.32 -8.28
CA HIS A 5 4.19 18.51 -7.95
C HIS A 5 3.22 18.33 -6.77
N LEU A 6 3.13 17.13 -6.17
CA LEU A 6 2.30 16.90 -5.00
C LEU A 6 3.11 17.09 -3.72
N ASN A 7 2.54 17.83 -2.76
CA ASN A 7 3.08 17.89 -1.41
C ASN A 7 2.50 16.78 -0.51
N ASP A 8 3.11 16.58 0.65
CA ASP A 8 2.74 15.54 1.62
C ASP A 8 1.27 15.60 2.04
N HIS A 9 0.72 16.81 2.18
CA HIS A 9 -0.69 16.99 2.56
C HIS A 9 -1.63 16.52 1.45
N GLN A 10 -1.29 16.77 0.18
CA GLN A 10 -2.06 16.26 -0.94
C GLN A 10 -1.95 14.73 -1.01
N LEU A 11 -0.75 14.17 -0.87
CA LEU A 11 -0.51 12.73 -0.96
C LEU A 11 -1.23 11.94 0.16
N THR A 12 -1.40 12.56 1.33
CA THR A 12 -2.07 11.96 2.50
C THR A 12 -3.53 12.35 2.67
N SER A 13 -4.14 13.00 1.67
CA SER A 13 -5.54 13.48 1.73
C SER A 13 -6.62 12.38 1.69
N PHE A 14 -6.24 11.11 1.65
CA PHE A 14 -7.16 9.98 1.69
C PHE A 14 -7.80 9.81 3.09
N GLY A 15 -9.00 9.22 3.11
CA GLY A 15 -9.75 8.93 4.33
C GLY A 15 -10.53 7.61 4.24
N PRO A 16 -11.48 7.37 5.16
CA PRO A 16 -12.22 6.10 5.23
C PRO A 16 -12.93 5.69 3.92
N ASN A 17 -13.38 6.66 3.12
CA ASN A 17 -14.06 6.39 1.85
C ASN A 17 -13.11 5.97 0.71
N ASN A 18 -11.79 6.03 0.93
CA ASN A 18 -10.80 5.64 -0.06
C ASN A 18 -10.37 4.18 0.08
N PHE A 19 -10.84 3.46 1.10
CA PHE A 19 -10.63 2.01 1.19
C PHE A 19 -11.47 1.29 0.14
N VAL A 20 -10.79 0.58 -0.77
CA VAL A 20 -11.46 -0.18 -1.85
C VAL A 20 -11.55 -1.67 -1.51
N LEU A 21 -10.55 -2.20 -0.81
CA LEU A 21 -10.56 -3.57 -0.33
C LEU A 21 -9.86 -3.66 1.02
N VAL A 22 -10.47 -4.39 1.94
CA VAL A 22 -9.87 -4.74 3.24
C VAL A 22 -9.94 -6.26 3.39
N ARG A 23 -8.81 -6.88 3.73
CA ARG A 23 -8.70 -8.33 3.97
C ARG A 23 -8.09 -8.60 5.32
N VAL A 24 -8.46 -9.73 5.91
CA VAL A 24 -7.90 -10.23 7.16
C VAL A 24 -7.14 -11.51 6.86
N ALA A 25 -5.92 -11.63 7.39
CA ALA A 25 -5.19 -12.89 7.46
C ALA A 25 -4.82 -13.20 8.92
N VAL A 26 -4.63 -14.47 9.21
CA VAL A 26 -4.23 -14.96 10.54
C VAL A 26 -2.90 -15.69 10.40
N SER A 27 -1.94 -15.32 11.25
CA SER A 27 -0.69 -16.05 11.41
C SER A 27 -0.62 -16.68 12.81
N ALA A 28 0.43 -17.46 13.08
CA ALA A 28 0.66 -18.05 14.41
C ALA A 28 0.82 -17.01 15.54
N TYR A 29 1.13 -15.75 15.20
CA TYR A 29 1.44 -14.69 16.16
C TYR A 29 0.41 -13.56 16.16
N GLY A 30 -0.66 -13.65 15.38
CA GLY A 30 -1.79 -12.72 15.45
C GLY A 30 -2.47 -12.42 14.13
N ILE A 31 -3.28 -11.37 14.14
CA ILE A 31 -4.12 -10.96 13.01
C ILE A 31 -3.39 -9.89 12.20
N HIS A 32 -3.46 -10.02 10.87
CA HIS A 32 -2.94 -9.06 9.91
C HIS A 32 -4.10 -8.47 9.12
N LEU A 33 -4.20 -7.15 9.12
CA LEU A 33 -5.14 -6.39 8.30
C LEU A 33 -4.41 -5.89 7.06
N PHE A 34 -4.98 -6.16 5.89
CA PHE A 34 -4.51 -5.65 4.62
C PHE A 34 -5.49 -4.61 4.11
N GLY A 35 -4.99 -3.49 3.62
CA GLY A 35 -5.81 -2.46 2.99
C GLY A 35 -5.28 -2.10 1.61
N LYS A 36 -6.19 -2.03 0.62
CA LYS A 36 -5.99 -1.36 -0.66
C LYS A 36 -6.68 -0.01 -0.61
N VAL A 37 -5.90 1.07 -0.66
CA VAL A 37 -6.38 2.44 -0.48
C VAL A 37 -6.15 3.23 -1.74
N HIS A 38 -7.22 3.83 -2.28
CA HIS A 38 -7.17 4.73 -3.41
C HIS A 38 -6.47 6.05 -3.03
N LEU A 39 -5.57 6.52 -3.88
CA LEU A 39 -4.86 7.80 -3.73
C LEU A 39 -5.52 8.88 -4.59
N PRO A 40 -6.42 9.70 -4.03
CA PRO A 40 -7.21 10.66 -4.81
C PRO A 40 -6.36 11.77 -5.45
N ALA A 41 -5.19 12.05 -4.89
CA ALA A 41 -4.30 13.10 -5.36
C ALA A 41 -3.44 12.70 -6.57
N LEU A 42 -3.50 11.44 -7.03
CA LEU A 42 -2.74 10.96 -8.20
C LEU A 42 -3.61 10.72 -9.46
N PRO A 43 -4.42 11.68 -9.95
CA PRO A 43 -5.34 11.44 -11.07
C PRO A 43 -4.64 11.30 -12.42
N ASP A 44 -3.49 11.96 -12.62
CA ASP A 44 -2.87 12.12 -13.95
C ASP A 44 -2.21 10.86 -14.51
N SER A 45 -2.07 9.80 -13.70
CA SER A 45 -1.47 8.51 -14.09
C SER A 45 -2.47 7.36 -14.18
N GLY A 46 -3.77 7.63 -14.00
CA GLY A 46 -4.81 6.60 -13.84
C GLY A 46 -5.12 6.33 -12.36
N VAL A 47 -6.07 5.41 -12.10
CA VAL A 47 -6.49 5.09 -10.73
C VAL A 47 -5.33 4.45 -9.97
N ALA A 48 -4.89 5.11 -8.91
CA ALA A 48 -3.70 4.77 -8.16
C ALA A 48 -4.04 4.29 -6.76
N TYR A 49 -3.35 3.26 -6.30
CA TYR A 49 -3.56 2.66 -4.99
C TYR A 49 -2.23 2.44 -4.29
N PHE A 50 -2.24 2.45 -2.96
CA PHE A 50 -1.19 1.82 -2.18
C PHE A 50 -1.78 0.68 -1.35
N HIS A 51 -0.98 -0.33 -1.08
CA HIS A 51 -1.35 -1.45 -0.21
C HIS A 51 -0.58 -1.35 1.10
N PHE A 52 -1.22 -1.64 2.22
CA PHE A 52 -0.55 -1.71 3.52
C PHE A 52 -0.97 -2.95 4.31
N ARG A 53 -0.09 -3.37 5.23
CA ARG A 53 -0.37 -4.39 6.24
C ARG A 53 -0.26 -3.75 7.62
N ALA A 54 -1.27 -3.93 8.44
CA ALA A 54 -1.24 -3.60 9.86
C ALA A 54 -1.30 -4.89 10.68
N PHE A 55 -0.60 -4.90 11.81
CA PHE A 55 -0.60 -6.01 12.76
C PHE A 55 -1.48 -5.66 13.95
N VAL A 56 -2.29 -6.61 14.39
CA VAL A 56 -3.19 -6.49 15.55
C VAL A 56 -2.74 -7.49 16.61
N PRO A 57 -1.96 -7.06 17.62
CA PRO A 57 -1.59 -7.90 18.75
C PRO A 57 -2.70 -7.90 19.80
N GLY A 58 -3.61 -8.86 19.71
CA GLY A 58 -4.67 -9.05 20.72
C GLY A 58 -5.54 -7.79 20.89
N ASP A 59 -5.54 -7.23 22.09
CA ASP A 59 -6.40 -6.09 22.48
C ASP A 59 -5.77 -4.71 22.24
N GLU A 60 -4.55 -4.63 21.68
CA GLU A 60 -3.94 -3.34 21.32
C GLU A 60 -4.48 -2.78 19.99
N PRO A 61 -4.49 -1.44 19.80
CA PRO A 61 -4.79 -0.83 18.52
C PRO A 61 -3.88 -1.37 17.40
N PRO A 62 -4.41 -1.57 16.17
CA PRO A 62 -3.60 -1.98 15.03
C PRO A 62 -2.42 -1.05 14.79
N LYS A 63 -1.23 -1.60 14.55
CA LYS A 63 -0.02 -0.85 14.21
C LYS A 63 0.34 -1.09 12.75
N LEU A 64 0.65 -0.02 12.01
CA LEU A 64 1.19 -0.15 10.65
C LEU A 64 2.44 -1.02 10.70
N HIS A 65 2.48 -2.04 9.87
CA HIS A 65 3.56 -3.01 9.85
C HIS A 65 4.36 -2.93 8.54
N SER A 66 3.70 -2.77 7.40
CA SER A 66 4.38 -2.63 6.11
C SER A 66 3.53 -1.89 5.07
N ILE A 67 4.19 -1.29 4.07
CA ILE A 67 3.58 -0.67 2.89
C ILE A 67 4.15 -1.38 1.67
N HIS A 68 3.27 -1.99 0.89
CA HIS A 68 3.68 -2.89 -0.18
C HIS A 68 4.60 -2.18 -1.16
N THR A 69 5.82 -2.71 -1.31
CA THR A 69 6.78 -2.22 -2.27
C THR A 69 7.35 -3.40 -3.06
N GLU A 70 7.15 -3.41 -4.38
CA GLU A 70 7.77 -4.36 -5.28
C GLU A 70 9.18 -3.89 -5.63
N GLU A 71 10.18 -4.77 -5.49
CA GLU A 71 11.54 -4.55 -5.96
C GLU A 71 11.78 -5.35 -7.24
N LYS A 72 12.36 -4.71 -8.26
CA LYS A 72 12.79 -5.37 -9.50
C LYS A 72 14.27 -5.07 -9.76
N ALA A 73 15.08 -6.12 -9.72
CA ALA A 73 16.49 -6.05 -10.12
C ALA A 73 16.63 -6.07 -11.65
N HIS A 74 17.58 -5.29 -12.16
CA HIS A 74 17.94 -5.20 -13.57
C HIS A 74 19.28 -5.91 -13.85
N PRO A 75 19.53 -6.37 -15.09
CA PRO A 75 20.74 -7.12 -15.44
C PRO A 75 22.06 -6.38 -15.23
N ASP A 76 22.02 -5.05 -15.21
CA ASP A 76 23.14 -4.14 -14.96
C ASP A 76 23.45 -3.94 -13.46
N GLY A 77 22.62 -4.51 -12.58
CA GLY A 77 22.74 -4.37 -11.13
C GLY A 77 21.87 -3.26 -10.54
N ASP A 78 21.16 -2.48 -11.35
CA ASP A 78 20.23 -1.47 -10.87
C ASP A 78 18.94 -2.08 -10.30
N LYS A 79 18.22 -1.31 -9.47
CA LYS A 79 16.95 -1.72 -8.87
C LYS A 79 15.89 -0.66 -9.09
N THR A 80 14.68 -1.09 -9.44
CA THR A 80 13.49 -0.24 -9.44
C THR A 80 12.53 -0.68 -8.34
N TYR A 81 11.82 0.29 -7.77
CA TYR A 81 10.85 0.09 -6.71
C TYR A 81 9.49 0.65 -7.11
N ARG A 82 8.42 -0.09 -6.80
CA ARG A 82 7.04 0.31 -7.07
C ARG A 82 6.20 0.12 -5.81
N ALA A 83 5.64 1.22 -5.31
CA ALA A 83 4.67 1.19 -4.20
C ALA A 83 3.27 1.71 -4.61
N ILE A 84 3.10 2.04 -5.90
CA ILE A 84 1.86 2.54 -6.46
C ILE A 84 1.30 1.50 -7.43
N PHE A 85 0.10 1.05 -7.11
CA PHE A 85 -0.60 -0.04 -7.75
C PHE A 85 -1.82 0.47 -8.53
N THR A 86 -2.32 -0.37 -9.42
CA THR A 86 -3.50 -0.16 -10.26
C THR A 86 -4.70 -0.92 -9.69
N GLU A 87 -5.86 -0.78 -10.32
CA GLU A 87 -7.10 -1.46 -9.89
C GLU A 87 -6.97 -2.98 -9.95
N ASP A 88 -6.25 -3.50 -10.94
CA ASP A 88 -6.11 -4.94 -11.19
C ASP A 88 -5.07 -5.62 -10.28
N ASP A 89 -4.17 -4.86 -9.65
CA ASP A 89 -3.18 -5.43 -8.74
C ASP A 89 -3.88 -5.98 -7.48
N ALA A 90 -3.68 -7.27 -7.22
CA ALA A 90 -4.31 -7.97 -6.12
C ALA A 90 -3.73 -7.56 -4.76
N LEU A 91 -4.59 -7.53 -3.73
CA LEU A 91 -4.17 -7.33 -2.35
C LEU A 91 -3.77 -8.67 -1.73
N GLU A 92 -2.54 -9.10 -1.97
CA GLU A 92 -1.98 -10.37 -1.48
C GLU A 92 -1.10 -10.20 -0.25
N TRP A 93 -0.58 -11.31 0.28
CA TRP A 93 0.43 -11.24 1.33
C TRP A 93 1.75 -10.73 0.75
N PHE A 94 2.33 -9.71 1.37
CA PHE A 94 3.65 -9.17 1.04
C PHE A 94 4.49 -9.01 2.30
N ASP A 95 5.79 -9.27 2.18
CA ASP A 95 6.74 -9.16 3.29
C ASP A 95 7.35 -7.76 3.43
N THR A 96 7.29 -6.98 2.36
CA THR A 96 7.77 -5.59 2.24
C THR A 96 6.64 -4.66 1.86
#